data_AF-A0A7X9HT03-F1
#
_entry.id   AF-A0A7X9HT03-F1
#
_cell.length_a   1.000
_cell.length_b   1.000
_cell.length_c   1.000
_cell.angle_alpha   90.00
_cell.angle_beta   90.00
_cell.angle_gamma   90.00
#
_symmetry.space_group_name_H-M   'P 1'
#
loop_
_entity.id
_entity.type
_entity.pdbx_description
1 polymer ?
#
loop_
_entity_poly.entity_id
_entity_poly.type
_entity_poly.pdbx_seq_one_letter_code
_entity_poly.pdbx_strand_id
1 'polypeptide(L)' 'MKHVIGFIKQSIEELKKIQFPSRRETLRLTAYVVGISITAGLLITLFDYVFKELLTLILTK' A
#
# COMPACT_ATOMS: atom_id res chain seq x y z
N MET A 1 27.79 23.81 9.07
CA MET A 1 27.61 22.44 9.62
C MET A 1 26.89 22.41 10.97
N LYS A 2 27.25 23.25 11.97
CA LYS A 2 26.59 23.27 13.29
C LYS A 2 25.06 23.50 13.25
N HIS A 3 24.57 24.34 12.34
CA HIS A 3 23.13 24.59 12.15
C HIS A 3 22.35 23.39 11.62
N VAL A 4 22.94 22.60 10.70
CA VAL A 4 22.29 21.42 10.11
C VAL A 4 22.17 20.30 11.15
N ILE A 5 23.22 20.09 11.94
CA ILE A 5 23.21 19.12 13.05
C ILE A 5 22.18 19.53 14.10
N GLY A 6 22.09 20.83 14.41
CA GLY A 6 21.06 21.38 15.31
C GLY A 6 19.64 21.14 14.80
N PHE A 7 19.40 21.40 13.51
CA PHE A 7 18.10 21.16 12.87
C PHE A 7 17.69 19.68 12.92
N ILE A 8 18.58 18.75 12.55
CA ILE A 8 18.28 17.31 12.59
C ILE A 8 17.97 16.86 14.02
N LYS A 9 18.72 17.35 15.01
CA LYS A 9 18.48 17.02 16.41
C LYS A 9 17.09 17.49 16.87
N GLN A 10 16.72 18.72 16.52
CA GLN A 10 15.38 19.27 16.82
C GLN A 10 14.28 18.48 16.11
N SER A 11 14.45 18.12 14.83
CA SER A 11 13.46 17.31 14.09
C SER A 11 13.25 15.92 14.72
N ILE A 12 14.31 15.29 15.21
CA ILE A 12 14.21 13.99 15.91
C ILE A 12 13.49 14.16 17.26
N GLU A 13 13.75 15.24 18.00
CA GLU A 13 13.05 15.54 19.25
C GLU A 13 11.55 15.77 19.03
N GLU A 14 11.15 16.45 17.95
CA GLU A 14 9.73 16.62 17.58
C GLU A 14 9.08 15.30 17.14
N LEU A 15 9.79 14.49 16.33
CA LEU A 15 9.30 13.16 15.91
C LEU A 15 8.95 12.26 17.10
N LYS A 16 9.70 12.35 18.22
CA LYS A 16 9.41 11.58 19.44
C LYS A 16 8.14 12.00 20.16
N LYS A 17 7.64 13.21 19.93
CA LYS A 17 6.38 13.70 20.54
C LYS A 17 5.14 13.21 19.79
N ILE A 18 5.31 12.71 18.57
CA ILE A 18 4.21 12.21 17.75
C ILE A 18 3.72 10.89 18.33
N GLN A 19 2.40 10.75 18.48
CA GLN A 19 1.79 9.47 18.79
C GLN A 19 1.79 8.59 17.53
N PHE A 20 2.78 7.71 17.43
CA PHE A 20 2.76 6.64 16.45
C PHE A 20 1.73 5.57 16.81
N PRO A 21 1.16 4.88 15.81
CA PRO A 21 0.27 3.75 16.04
C PRO A 21 0.97 2.67 16.86
N SER A 22 0.20 1.94 17.65
CA SER A 22 0.73 0.79 18.39
C SER A 22 1.18 -0.31 17.42
N ARG A 23 2.14 -1.16 17.82
CA ARG A 23 2.60 -2.29 16.99
C ARG A 23 1.44 -3.17 16.48
N ARG A 24 0.42 -3.38 17.32
CA ARG A 24 -0.79 -4.15 16.97
C ARG A 24 -1.62 -3.44 15.92
N GLU A 25 -1.77 -2.13 16.05
CA GLU A 25 -2.51 -1.31 15.08
C GLU A 25 -1.80 -1.25 13.73
N THR A 26 -0.48 -1.04 13.72
CA THR A 26 0.31 -1.08 12.49
C THR A 26 0.14 -2.42 11.78
N LEU A 27 0.30 -3.54 12.49
CA LEU A 27 0.13 -4.87 11.90
C LEU A 27 -1.29 -5.10 11.37
N ARG A 28 -2.31 -4.67 12.10
CA ARG A 28 -3.72 -4.79 11.67
C ARG A 28 -3.98 -3.99 10.39
N LEU A 29 -3.51 -2.75 10.34
CA LEU A 29 -3.67 -1.88 9.17
C LEU A 29 -2.90 -2.43 7.96
N THR A 30 -1.66 -2.90 8.15
CA THR A 30 -0.88 -3.55 7.10
C THR A 30 -1.58 -4.81 6.57
N ALA A 31 -2.14 -5.64 7.46
CA ALA A 31 -2.88 -6.82 7.06
C ALA A 31 -4.11 -6.48 6.20
N TYR A 32 -4.84 -5.40 6.52
CA TYR A 32 -5.94 -4.93 5.68
C TYR A 32 -5.47 -4.51 4.29
N VAL A 33 -4.39 -3.73 4.19
CA VAL A 33 -3.85 -3.31 2.89
C VAL A 33 -3.47 -4.53 2.05
N VAL A 34 -2.73 -5.48 2.62
CA VAL A 34 -2.35 -6.71 1.92
C VAL A 34 -3.58 -7.50 1.46
N GLY A 35 -4.59 -7.67 2.32
CA GLY A 35 -5.82 -8.37 1.98
C GLY A 35 -6.58 -7.70 0.82
N ILE A 36 -6.70 -6.38 0.85
CA ILE A 36 -7.36 -5.61 -0.22
C ILE A 36 -6.56 -5.68 -1.52
N SER A 37 -5.24 -5.55 -1.47
CA SER A 37 -4.38 -5.64 -2.66
C SER A 37 -4.47 -7.02 -3.33
N ILE A 38 -4.47 -8.10 -2.55
CA ILE A 38 -4.66 -9.47 -3.08
C ILE A 38 -6.04 -9.60 -3.72
N THR A 39 -7.08 -9.15 -3.04
CA THR A 39 -8.46 -9.23 -3.53
C THR A 39 -8.63 -8.45 -4.83
N ALA A 40 -8.12 -7.22 -4.89
CA ALA A 40 -8.14 -6.40 -6.10
C ALA A 40 -7.34 -7.05 -7.25
N GLY A 41 -6.16 -7.59 -6.97
CA GLY A 41 -5.34 -8.29 -7.97
C GLY A 41 -6.04 -9.52 -8.55
N LEU A 42 -6.70 -10.32 -7.71
CA LEU A 42 -7.49 -11.46 -8.14
C LEU A 42 -8.69 -11.04 -9.00
N LEU A 43 -9.40 -9.97 -8.61
CA LEU A 43 -10.52 -9.45 -9.39
C LEU A 43 -10.07 -8.96 -10.77
N ILE A 44 -9.00 -8.16 -10.83
CA ILE A 44 -8.44 -7.67 -12.10
C ILE A 44 -8.06 -8.85 -12.99
N THR A 45 -7.31 -9.82 -12.45
CA THR A 45 -6.89 -11.02 -13.19
C THR A 45 -8.08 -11.79 -13.75
N LEU A 46 -9.13 -11.96 -12.95
CA LEU A 46 -10.37 -12.63 -13.38
C LEU A 46 -11.03 -11.88 -14.53
N PHE A 47 -11.20 -10.57 -14.41
CA PHE A 47 -11.80 -9.75 -15.45
C PHE A 47 -10.97 -9.76 -16.74
N ASP A 48 -9.65 -9.65 -16.64
CA ASP A 48 -8.76 -9.72 -17.81
C ASP A 48 -8.92 -11.04 -18.56
N TYR A 49 -9.01 -12.16 -17.84
CA TYR A 49 -9.23 -13.46 -18.45
C TYR A 49 -10.59 -13.57 -19.14
N VAL A 50 -11.65 -13.13 -18.45
CA VAL A 50 -13.02 -13.12 -19.01
C VAL A 50 -13.10 -12.27 -20.26
N PHE A 51 -12.56 -11.04 -20.23
CA PHE A 51 -12.58 -10.16 -21.39
C PHE A 51 -11.72 -10.69 -22.54
N LYS A 52 -10.58 -11.31 -22.25
CA LYS A 52 -9.75 -11.96 -23.28
C LYS A 52 -10.52 -13.05 -24.02
N GLU A 53 -11.21 -13.94 -23.29
CA GLU A 53 -11.99 -15.02 -23.90
C GLU A 53 -13.17 -14.46 -24.71
N LEU A 54 -13.88 -13.47 -24.17
CA LEU A 54 -14.99 -12.80 -24.87
C LEU A 54 -14.54 -12.12 -26.16
N LEU A 55 -13.44 -11.37 -26.12
CA LEU A 55 -12.88 -10.73 -27.31
C LEU A 55 -12.40 -11.76 -28.33
N THR A 56 -11.77 -12.86 -27.88
CA THR A 56 -11.33 -13.94 -28.78
C THR A 56 -12.52 -14.58 -29.50
N LEU A 57 -13.63 -14.82 -28.78
CA LEU A 57 -14.86 -15.34 -29.36
C LEU A 57 -15.47 -14.38 -30.39
N ILE A 58 -15.43 -13.07 -30.14
CA ILE A 58 -15.98 -12.05 -31.04
C ILE A 58 -15.10 -11.88 -32.29
N LEU A 59 -13.77 -11.92 -32.16
CA LEU A 59 -12.84 -11.61 -33.24
C LEU A 59 -12.47 -12.82 -34.11
N THR A 60 -12.53 -14.04 -33.56
CA THR A 60 -12.18 -15.27 -34.29
C THR A 60 -13.38 -15.90 -35.01
N LYS A 61 -14.58 -15.47 -34.67
CA LYS A 61 -15.83 -15.86 -35.33
C LYS A 61 -16.19 -14.84 -36.41
#